data_AF-A0A497NKA5-F1
#
_entry.id   AF-A0A497NKA5-F1
#
_cell.length_a   1.000
_cell.length_b   1.000
_cell.length_c   1.000
_cell.angle_alpha   90.00
_cell.angle_beta   90.00
_cell.angle_gamma   90.00
#
_symmetry.space_group_name_H-M   'P 1'
#
loop_
_entity.id
_entity.type
_entity.pdbx_description
1 polymer ?
#
loop_
_entity_poly.entity_id
_entity_poly.type
_entity_poly.pdbx_seq_one_letter_code
_entity_poly.pdbx_strand_id
1 'polypeptide(L)'
;MRASRAYAPIFSYGDWEIEVLDEDMVKLTLRRVKPPVRMVWYADHTIKIYELAHYLDALDAVLADGELLLGVNDTLCELVRTDGEWRLGARGAFNFELVGLDTQQALRLALILLYAKAEDPMRDDMARAVSLMGLFPLLESVSEVRLSRPSLEAILSWRDERLVLRAVKASSMSELTTLLSLAEAGVLEEPEVEIEAEDVEEFQELLASLLLGELSTRFLDEDALTPVRRELAKLVVKHVPHEGRVHISKDEVIVENSYGTWEIDLEDGDLHLNDEYICAEVEIPGLGVIYLPGVGELRLGRVSLKLVAALMVALRPEDVKDRSLRRQIEKAAPAGAH
;
A
#
# COMPACT_ATOMS: atom_id res chain seq x y z
N MET A 1 -31.64 33.70 3.35
CA MET A 1 -31.03 34.09 2.07
C MET A 1 -30.93 32.85 1.20
N ARG A 2 -31.65 32.80 0.08
CA ARG A 2 -31.50 31.72 -0.90
C ARG A 2 -30.22 32.02 -1.69
N ALA A 3 -29.19 31.20 -1.51
CA ALA A 3 -28.02 31.24 -2.38
C ALA A 3 -28.48 30.99 -3.82
N SER A 4 -28.17 31.95 -4.69
CA SER A 4 -28.29 31.82 -6.13
C SER A 4 -27.47 30.61 -6.56
N ARG A 5 -28.11 29.54 -7.05
CA ARG A 5 -27.42 28.50 -7.84
C ARG A 5 -26.88 29.21 -9.08
N ALA A 6 -25.62 29.61 -9.04
CA ALA A 6 -24.89 29.94 -10.26
C ALA A 6 -24.97 28.71 -11.17
N TYR A 7 -25.47 28.88 -12.39
CA TYR A 7 -25.46 27.81 -13.38
C TYR A 7 -23.99 27.49 -13.67
N ALA A 8 -23.58 26.24 -13.46
CA ALA A 8 -22.28 25.74 -13.88
C ALA A 8 -22.10 26.04 -15.38
N PRO A 9 -20.96 26.62 -15.82
CA PRO A 9 -20.68 26.82 -17.23
C PRO A 9 -20.73 25.49 -17.99
N ILE A 10 -21.50 25.44 -19.07
CA ILE A 10 -21.60 24.27 -19.95
C ILE A 10 -21.10 24.67 -21.34
N PHE A 11 -20.21 23.87 -21.91
CA PHE A 11 -19.77 24.02 -23.29
C PHE A 11 -19.64 22.65 -23.96
N SER A 12 -19.35 22.66 -25.27
CA SER A 12 -19.23 21.43 -26.06
C SER A 12 -17.90 21.38 -26.78
N TYR A 13 -17.35 20.18 -26.89
CA TYR A 13 -16.16 19.88 -27.67
C TYR A 13 -16.39 18.60 -28.47
N GLY A 14 -16.53 18.72 -29.79
CA GLY A 14 -16.98 17.61 -30.62
C GLY A 14 -18.35 17.07 -30.14
N ASP A 15 -18.41 15.78 -29.84
CA ASP A 15 -19.61 15.09 -29.33
C ASP A 15 -19.72 15.10 -27.79
N TRP A 16 -18.77 15.76 -27.10
CA TRP A 16 -18.72 15.87 -25.66
C TRP A 16 -19.43 17.12 -25.16
N GLU A 17 -20.29 16.95 -24.17
CA GLU A 17 -20.81 18.03 -23.33
C GLU A 17 -20.00 18.08 -22.03
N ILE A 18 -19.52 19.28 -21.69
CA ILE A 18 -18.63 19.53 -20.56
C ILE A 18 -19.33 20.51 -19.63
N GLU A 19 -19.58 20.07 -18.40
CA GLU A 19 -20.11 20.89 -17.31
C GLU A 19 -18.97 21.17 -16.32
N VAL A 20 -18.59 22.44 -16.15
CA VAL A 20 -17.52 22.85 -15.23
C VAL A 20 -18.09 22.90 -13.82
N LEU A 21 -17.64 21.98 -12.97
CA LEU A 21 -18.10 21.88 -11.58
C LEU A 21 -17.23 22.73 -10.67
N ASP A 22 -15.91 22.72 -10.91
CA ASP A 22 -14.90 23.53 -10.24
C ASP A 22 -13.68 23.74 -11.17
N GLU A 23 -12.64 24.43 -10.71
CA GLU A 23 -11.41 24.68 -11.46
C GLU A 23 -10.59 23.40 -11.74
N ASP A 24 -10.73 22.39 -10.89
CA ASP A 24 -10.04 21.10 -10.91
C ASP A 24 -11.00 19.93 -11.24
N MET A 25 -12.28 20.23 -11.52
CA MET A 25 -13.32 19.21 -11.64
C MET A 25 -14.34 19.53 -12.74
N VAL A 26 -14.52 18.56 -13.64
CA VAL A 26 -15.48 18.65 -14.74
C VAL A 26 -16.34 17.39 -14.84
N LYS A 27 -17.54 17.54 -15.36
CA LYS A 27 -18.40 16.43 -15.73
C LYS A 27 -18.49 16.33 -17.24
N LEU A 28 -18.16 15.14 -17.73
CA LEU A 28 -18.06 14.82 -19.15
C LEU A 28 -19.22 13.92 -19.55
N THR A 29 -19.91 14.28 -20.64
CA THR A 29 -21.00 13.47 -21.20
C THR A 29 -20.81 13.28 -22.70
N LEU A 30 -20.58 12.04 -23.13
CA LEU A 30 -20.52 11.68 -24.55
C LEU A 30 -21.89 11.15 -25.01
N ARG A 31 -22.56 11.92 -25.88
CA ARG A 31 -23.96 11.64 -26.26
C ARG A 31 -24.12 10.67 -27.43
N ARG A 32 -23.06 10.46 -28.23
CA ARG A 32 -23.13 9.64 -29.46
C ARG A 32 -23.26 8.14 -29.20
N VAL A 33 -22.89 7.68 -28.01
CA VAL A 33 -22.95 6.27 -27.59
C VAL A 33 -24.27 5.99 -26.87
N LYS A 34 -24.80 4.76 -26.98
CA LYS A 34 -25.98 4.31 -26.24
C LYS A 34 -25.62 3.12 -25.33
N PRO A 35 -25.83 3.24 -24.00
CA PRO A 35 -26.22 4.45 -23.27
C PRO A 35 -25.14 5.56 -23.35
N PRO A 36 -25.49 6.84 -23.14
CA PRO A 36 -24.51 7.92 -23.10
C PRO A 36 -23.49 7.67 -22.00
N VAL A 37 -22.22 7.87 -22.32
CA VAL A 37 -21.14 7.74 -21.33
C VAL A 37 -21.12 9.00 -20.47
N ARG A 38 -21.10 8.82 -19.16
CA ARG A 38 -21.03 9.91 -18.18
C ARG A 38 -19.92 9.64 -17.17
N MET A 39 -19.11 10.65 -16.88
CA MET A 39 -18.08 10.59 -15.86
C MET A 39 -17.82 11.95 -15.25
N VAL A 40 -17.36 11.95 -14.00
CA VAL A 40 -16.76 13.13 -13.35
C VAL A 40 -15.27 12.93 -13.40
N TRP A 41 -14.54 13.93 -13.88
CA TRP A 41 -13.09 13.94 -13.90
C TRP A 41 -12.59 15.01 -12.94
N TYR A 42 -11.62 14.62 -12.14
CA TYR A 42 -10.87 15.43 -11.20
C TYR A 42 -9.39 15.35 -11.56
N ALA A 43 -8.69 16.47 -11.44
CA ALA A 43 -7.23 16.55 -11.53
C ALA A 43 -6.68 17.24 -10.27
N ASP A 44 -5.45 16.90 -9.88
CA ASP A 44 -4.67 17.54 -8.82
C ASP A 44 -4.27 19.01 -9.11
N HIS A 45 -4.75 19.57 -10.22
CA HIS A 45 -4.45 20.92 -10.66
C HIS A 45 -5.62 21.54 -11.44
N THR A 46 -5.53 22.85 -11.69
CA THR A 46 -6.52 23.56 -12.52
C THR A 46 -6.53 23.01 -13.94
N ILE A 47 -7.66 22.44 -14.36
CA ILE A 47 -7.83 21.82 -15.68
C ILE A 47 -7.83 22.90 -16.76
N LYS A 48 -6.85 22.84 -17.67
CA LYS A 48 -6.77 23.79 -18.78
C LYS A 48 -7.58 23.30 -19.98
N ILE A 49 -8.16 24.24 -20.74
CA ILE A 49 -9.01 23.87 -21.90
C ILE A 49 -8.25 23.02 -22.94
N TYR A 50 -6.98 23.34 -23.20
CA TYR A 50 -6.19 22.57 -24.17
C TYR A 50 -5.87 21.15 -23.70
N GLU A 51 -5.71 20.98 -22.39
CA GLU A 51 -5.41 19.71 -21.74
C GLU A 51 -6.65 18.82 -21.74
N LEU A 52 -7.80 19.39 -21.35
CA LEU A 52 -9.09 18.72 -21.49
C LEU A 52 -9.35 18.30 -22.94
N ALA A 53 -9.11 19.19 -23.92
CA ALA A 53 -9.25 18.84 -25.34
C ALA A 53 -8.35 17.66 -25.73
N HIS A 54 -7.10 17.64 -25.26
CA HIS A 54 -6.17 16.54 -25.50
C HIS A 54 -6.70 15.19 -24.97
N TYR A 55 -7.21 15.15 -23.74
CA TYR A 55 -7.79 13.93 -23.18
C TYR A 55 -9.06 13.50 -23.91
N LEU A 56 -9.93 14.43 -24.29
CA LEU A 56 -11.16 14.10 -25.04
C LEU A 56 -10.86 13.56 -26.44
N ASP A 57 -9.89 14.14 -27.15
CA ASP A 57 -9.41 13.63 -28.44
C ASP A 57 -8.82 12.21 -28.30
N ALA A 58 -8.05 11.97 -27.23
CA ALA A 58 -7.51 10.64 -26.94
C ALA A 58 -8.62 9.63 -26.65
N LEU A 59 -9.64 9.98 -25.85
CA LEU A 59 -10.79 9.10 -25.60
C LEU A 59 -11.58 8.79 -26.87
N ASP A 60 -11.73 9.77 -27.76
CA ASP A 60 -12.38 9.54 -29.06
C ASP A 60 -11.56 8.61 -29.96
N ALA A 61 -10.23 8.70 -29.93
CA ALA A 61 -9.35 7.76 -30.61
C ALA A 61 -9.48 6.34 -30.03
N VAL A 62 -9.47 6.19 -28.70
CA VAL A 62 -9.67 4.89 -28.04
C VAL A 62 -11.00 4.26 -28.47
N LEU A 63 -12.08 5.03 -28.55
CA LEU A 63 -13.37 4.52 -29.02
C LEU A 63 -13.37 4.10 -30.48
N ALA A 64 -12.67 4.84 -31.34
CA ALA A 64 -12.61 4.59 -32.78
C ALA A 64 -11.75 3.35 -33.09
N ASP A 65 -10.59 3.26 -32.44
CA ASP A 65 -9.62 2.20 -32.68
C ASP A 65 -9.98 0.92 -31.91
N GLY A 66 -10.72 1.06 -30.81
CA GLY A 66 -11.08 -0.06 -29.94
C GLY A 66 -9.93 -0.53 -29.07
N GLU A 67 -8.87 0.28 -28.92
CA GLU A 67 -7.69 -0.05 -28.12
C GLU A 67 -7.02 1.19 -27.52
N LEU A 68 -6.34 0.97 -26.40
CA LEU A 68 -5.42 1.90 -25.77
C LEU A 68 -4.25 1.10 -25.22
N LEU A 69 -3.03 1.46 -25.64
CA LEU A 69 -1.80 0.87 -25.13
C LEU A 69 -0.93 1.99 -24.55
N LEU A 70 -0.63 1.90 -23.27
CA LEU A 70 0.24 2.87 -22.59
C LEU A 70 1.09 2.22 -21.50
N GLY A 71 2.27 2.78 -21.24
CA GLY A 71 3.10 2.39 -20.10
C GLY A 71 3.00 3.40 -18.98
N VAL A 72 2.38 3.05 -17.85
CA VAL A 72 2.35 3.85 -16.62
C VAL A 72 3.42 3.31 -15.68
N ASN A 73 4.43 4.13 -15.39
CA ASN A 73 5.63 3.70 -14.68
C ASN A 73 6.20 2.39 -15.26
N ASP A 74 6.41 1.37 -14.44
CA ASP A 74 6.95 0.05 -14.84
C ASP A 74 5.85 -0.94 -15.28
N THR A 75 4.65 -0.45 -15.61
CA THR A 75 3.49 -1.28 -15.98
C THR A 75 2.94 -0.89 -17.35
N LEU A 76 2.88 -1.86 -18.26
CA LEU A 76 2.19 -1.73 -19.53
C LEU A 76 0.70 -2.06 -19.34
N CYS A 77 -0.15 -1.08 -19.60
CA CYS A 77 -1.61 -1.21 -19.57
C CYS A 77 -2.15 -1.30 -21.01
N GLU A 78 -2.91 -2.36 -21.27
CA GLU A 78 -3.55 -2.66 -22.55
C GLU A 78 -5.07 -2.72 -22.33
N LEU A 79 -5.81 -1.71 -22.79
CA LEU A 79 -7.26 -1.69 -22.80
C LEU A 79 -7.74 -1.99 -24.22
N VAL A 80 -8.36 -3.14 -24.46
CA VAL A 80 -8.76 -3.59 -25.80
C VAL A 80 -10.23 -3.96 -25.81
N ARG A 81 -10.89 -3.71 -26.92
CA ARG A 81 -12.23 -4.20 -27.20
C ARG A 81 -12.17 -5.51 -27.96
N THR A 82 -12.77 -6.56 -27.43
CA THR A 82 -12.84 -7.89 -28.06
C THR A 82 -14.26 -8.43 -27.92
N ASP A 83 -14.84 -8.92 -29.02
CA ASP A 83 -16.20 -9.50 -29.05
C ASP A 83 -17.30 -8.60 -28.47
N GLY A 84 -17.12 -7.29 -28.55
CA GLY A 84 -18.09 -6.29 -28.09
C GLY A 84 -17.88 -5.79 -26.66
N GLU A 85 -17.06 -6.48 -25.87
CA GLU A 85 -16.69 -6.13 -24.49
C GLU A 85 -15.28 -5.56 -24.42
N TRP A 86 -14.99 -4.81 -23.36
CA TRP A 86 -13.66 -4.29 -23.11
C TRP A 86 -12.93 -5.14 -22.07
N ARG A 87 -11.60 -5.23 -22.22
CA ARG A 87 -10.68 -5.85 -21.27
C ARG A 87 -9.52 -4.91 -20.99
N LEU A 88 -9.11 -4.79 -19.74
CA LEU A 88 -7.89 -4.10 -19.32
C LEU A 88 -6.90 -5.14 -18.79
N GLY A 89 -5.77 -5.30 -19.45
CA GLY A 89 -4.65 -6.10 -18.99
C GLY A 89 -3.49 -5.21 -18.55
N ALA A 90 -2.91 -5.50 -17.39
CA ALA A 90 -1.66 -4.89 -16.93
C ALA A 90 -0.53 -5.92 -16.97
N ARG A 91 0.67 -5.52 -17.40
CA ARG A 91 1.87 -6.38 -17.46
C ARG A 91 3.11 -5.60 -17.06
N GLY A 92 3.97 -6.19 -16.23
CA GLY A 92 5.21 -5.56 -15.76
C GLY A 92 5.32 -5.63 -14.24
N ALA A 93 5.48 -4.46 -13.60
CA ALA A 93 5.49 -4.37 -12.13
C ALA A 93 4.18 -4.89 -11.52
N PHE A 94 3.05 -4.57 -12.15
CA PHE A 94 1.74 -5.12 -11.81
C PHE A 94 1.23 -5.99 -12.94
N ASN A 95 0.65 -7.13 -12.59
CA ASN A 95 0.07 -8.07 -13.54
C ASN A 95 -1.33 -8.44 -13.04
N PHE A 96 -2.35 -7.98 -13.77
CA PHE A 96 -3.75 -8.25 -13.49
C PHE A 96 -4.58 -8.12 -14.76
N GLU A 97 -5.82 -8.61 -14.72
CA GLU A 97 -6.77 -8.49 -15.82
C GLU A 97 -8.16 -8.13 -15.29
N LEU A 98 -8.82 -7.20 -15.97
CA LEU A 98 -10.24 -6.90 -15.85
C LEU A 98 -10.93 -7.23 -17.16
N VAL A 99 -12.02 -7.98 -17.10
CA VAL A 99 -12.79 -8.43 -18.26
C VAL A 99 -14.26 -8.04 -18.12
N GLY A 100 -15.01 -8.07 -19.22
CA GLY A 100 -16.44 -7.76 -19.21
C GLY A 100 -16.76 -6.28 -18.95
N LEU A 101 -15.81 -5.39 -19.25
CA LEU A 101 -15.98 -3.96 -19.04
C LEU A 101 -16.92 -3.38 -20.11
N ASP A 102 -17.88 -2.58 -19.68
CA ASP A 102 -18.70 -1.79 -20.60
C ASP A 102 -17.93 -0.57 -21.15
N THR A 103 -18.47 0.07 -22.19
CA THR A 103 -17.83 1.24 -22.81
C THR A 103 -17.65 2.41 -21.83
N GLN A 104 -18.54 2.59 -20.85
CA GLN A 104 -18.41 3.66 -19.87
C GLN A 104 -17.27 3.38 -18.89
N GLN A 105 -17.16 2.15 -18.39
CA GLN A 105 -16.09 1.69 -17.52
C GLN A 105 -14.75 1.77 -18.24
N ALA A 106 -14.68 1.29 -19.49
CA ALA A 106 -13.48 1.36 -20.32
C ALA A 106 -12.99 2.80 -20.52
N LEU A 107 -13.88 3.76 -20.80
CA LEU A 107 -13.46 5.15 -21.01
C LEU A 107 -13.04 5.86 -19.72
N ARG A 108 -13.63 5.50 -18.58
CA ARG A 108 -13.16 5.99 -17.27
C ARG A 108 -11.76 5.47 -16.97
N LEU A 109 -11.51 4.18 -17.22
CA LEU A 109 -10.18 3.58 -17.11
C LEU A 109 -9.19 4.19 -18.10
N ALA A 110 -9.60 4.46 -19.34
CA ALA A 110 -8.75 5.14 -20.32
C ALA A 110 -8.36 6.54 -19.85
N LEU A 111 -9.31 7.34 -19.36
CA LEU A 111 -9.04 8.70 -18.90
C LEU A 111 -8.08 8.71 -17.70
N ILE A 112 -8.32 7.85 -16.70
CA ILE A 112 -7.48 7.82 -15.51
C ILE A 112 -6.06 7.32 -15.83
N LEU A 113 -5.91 6.38 -16.77
CA LEU A 113 -4.62 5.89 -17.23
C LEU A 113 -3.84 6.95 -18.03
N LEU A 114 -4.52 7.71 -18.88
CA LEU A 114 -3.93 8.84 -19.61
C LEU A 114 -3.46 9.93 -18.64
N TYR A 115 -4.28 10.25 -17.64
CA TYR A 115 -3.96 11.21 -16.58
C TYR A 115 -2.75 10.76 -15.75
N ALA A 116 -2.77 9.52 -15.25
CA ALA A 116 -1.64 8.93 -14.52
C ALA A 116 -0.34 8.97 -15.32
N LYS A 117 -0.42 8.73 -16.64
CA LYS A 117 0.75 8.78 -17.52
C LYS A 117 1.30 10.20 -17.73
N ALA A 118 0.41 11.16 -17.91
CA ALA A 118 0.78 12.51 -18.31
C ALA A 118 1.25 13.34 -17.11
N GLU A 119 0.58 13.19 -15.97
CA GLU A 119 0.71 14.14 -14.85
C GLU A 119 1.40 13.54 -13.62
N ASP A 120 1.49 12.21 -13.51
CA ASP A 120 2.10 11.51 -12.36
C ASP A 120 1.56 12.04 -11.00
N PRO A 121 0.23 11.97 -10.79
CA PRO A 121 -0.41 12.62 -9.66
C PRO A 121 -0.01 11.98 -8.33
N MET A 122 -0.17 12.74 -7.25
CA MET A 122 -0.04 12.18 -5.90
C MET A 122 -1.08 11.07 -5.66
N ARG A 123 -0.76 10.13 -4.78
CA ARG A 123 -1.59 8.91 -4.61
C ARG A 123 -2.96 9.20 -4.03
N ASP A 124 -3.05 10.14 -3.10
CA ASP A 124 -4.29 10.64 -2.51
C ASP A 124 -5.18 11.31 -3.56
N ASP A 125 -4.59 12.16 -4.41
CA ASP A 125 -5.30 12.79 -5.53
C ASP A 125 -5.79 11.77 -6.56
N MET A 126 -4.97 10.75 -6.85
CA MET A 126 -5.36 9.64 -7.71
C MET A 126 -6.51 8.84 -7.09
N ALA A 127 -6.44 8.51 -5.80
CA ALA A 127 -7.51 7.81 -5.08
C ALA A 127 -8.82 8.60 -5.14
N ARG A 128 -8.75 9.92 -4.97
CA ARG A 128 -9.90 10.82 -5.12
C ARG A 128 -10.47 10.80 -6.54
N ALA A 129 -9.62 10.85 -7.57
CA ALA A 129 -10.05 10.76 -8.97
C ALA A 129 -10.75 9.42 -9.27
N VAL A 130 -10.18 8.30 -8.83
CA VAL A 130 -10.72 6.94 -8.96
C VAL A 130 -12.08 6.82 -8.24
N SER A 131 -12.19 7.42 -7.05
CA SER A 131 -13.44 7.50 -6.26
C SER A 131 -14.55 8.21 -7.03
N LEU A 132 -14.28 9.42 -7.52
CA LEU A 132 -15.24 10.26 -8.25
C LEU A 132 -15.70 9.63 -9.57
N MET A 133 -14.84 8.84 -10.21
CA MET A 133 -15.19 8.05 -11.39
C MET A 133 -15.95 6.75 -11.06
N GLY A 134 -16.05 6.38 -9.78
CA GLY A 134 -16.69 5.15 -9.33
C GLY A 134 -15.96 3.90 -9.82
N LEU A 135 -14.63 3.92 -9.79
CA LEU A 135 -13.78 2.84 -10.31
C LEU A 135 -13.38 1.81 -9.24
N PHE A 136 -13.46 2.11 -7.94
CA PHE A 136 -13.11 1.13 -6.90
C PHE A 136 -13.84 -0.21 -7.00
N PRO A 137 -15.17 -0.27 -7.23
CA PRO A 137 -15.84 -1.57 -7.38
C PRO A 137 -15.29 -2.43 -8.53
N LEU A 138 -14.71 -1.79 -9.56
CA LEU A 138 -14.02 -2.51 -10.64
C LEU A 138 -12.66 -3.02 -10.19
N LEU A 139 -11.88 -2.20 -9.50
CA LEU A 139 -10.56 -2.61 -9.00
C LEU A 139 -10.68 -3.71 -7.95
N GLU A 140 -11.72 -3.69 -7.11
CA GLU A 140 -12.07 -4.75 -6.17
C GLU A 140 -12.45 -6.06 -6.87
N SER A 141 -12.99 -5.99 -8.10
CA SER A 141 -13.33 -7.18 -8.88
C SER A 141 -12.11 -7.90 -9.50
N VAL A 142 -10.92 -7.30 -9.42
CA VAL A 142 -9.68 -7.96 -9.80
C VAL A 142 -9.45 -9.15 -8.87
N SER A 143 -9.52 -10.37 -9.39
CA SER A 143 -9.36 -11.57 -8.56
C SER A 143 -7.96 -11.68 -7.94
N GLU A 144 -6.95 -11.32 -8.72
CA GLU A 144 -5.54 -11.48 -8.35
C GLU A 144 -4.70 -10.39 -9.00
N VAL A 145 -3.84 -9.75 -8.22
CA VAL A 145 -2.78 -8.85 -8.69
C VAL A 145 -1.44 -9.48 -8.33
N ARG A 146 -0.66 -9.82 -9.36
CA ARG A 146 0.73 -10.25 -9.18
C ARG A 146 1.67 -9.07 -9.29
N LEU A 147 2.36 -8.80 -8.19
CA LEU A 147 3.45 -7.84 -8.08
C LEU A 147 4.76 -8.52 -8.47
N SER A 148 5.45 -7.99 -9.47
CA SER A 148 6.70 -8.59 -9.99
C SER A 148 7.77 -7.53 -10.20
N ARG A 149 8.74 -7.48 -9.29
CA ARG A 149 9.95 -6.66 -9.36
C ARG A 149 11.20 -7.55 -9.26
N PRO A 150 12.39 -7.10 -9.73
CA PRO A 150 13.60 -7.94 -9.70
C PRO A 150 13.93 -8.53 -8.31
N SER A 151 13.68 -7.76 -7.25
CA SER A 151 13.92 -8.12 -5.86
C SER A 151 12.72 -8.76 -5.15
N LEU A 152 11.54 -8.82 -5.75
CA LEU A 152 10.31 -9.14 -5.03
C LEU A 152 9.22 -9.68 -5.96
N GLU A 153 8.56 -10.76 -5.54
CA GLU A 153 7.34 -11.27 -6.14
C GLU A 153 6.30 -11.55 -5.05
N ALA A 154 5.12 -10.99 -5.21
CA ALA A 154 4.01 -11.16 -4.29
C ALA A 154 2.67 -11.20 -5.05
N ILE A 155 1.67 -11.77 -4.40
CA ILE A 155 0.32 -11.89 -4.93
C ILE A 155 -0.63 -11.24 -3.93
N LEU A 156 -1.40 -10.26 -4.41
CA LEU A 156 -2.54 -9.69 -3.70
C LEU A 156 -3.80 -10.36 -4.25
N SER A 157 -4.64 -10.89 -3.37
CA SER A 157 -5.89 -11.57 -3.76
C SER A 157 -6.99 -11.29 -2.77
N TRP A 158 -8.23 -11.33 -3.24
CA TRP A 158 -9.42 -11.17 -2.40
C TRP A 158 -9.97 -12.52 -1.96
N ARG A 159 -10.18 -12.69 -0.65
CA ARG A 159 -10.81 -13.88 -0.05
C ARG A 159 -11.84 -13.41 0.96
N ASP A 160 -13.12 -13.74 0.74
CA ASP A 160 -14.22 -13.38 1.65
C ASP A 160 -14.22 -11.90 2.07
N GLU A 161 -14.12 -10.99 1.08
CA GLU A 161 -14.04 -9.52 1.25
C GLU A 161 -12.78 -9.01 1.96
N ARG A 162 -11.80 -9.87 2.22
CA ARG A 162 -10.51 -9.52 2.84
C ARG A 162 -9.40 -9.56 1.80
N LEU A 163 -8.48 -8.62 1.90
CA LEU A 163 -7.30 -8.59 1.06
C LEU A 163 -6.21 -9.47 1.71
N VAL A 164 -5.67 -10.40 0.93
CA VAL A 164 -4.60 -11.31 1.36
C VAL A 164 -3.35 -11.04 0.53
N LEU A 165 -2.24 -10.83 1.24
CA LEU A 165 -0.90 -10.73 0.66
C LEU A 165 -0.16 -12.04 0.82
N ARG A 166 0.24 -12.63 -0.31
CA ARG A 166 1.09 -13.82 -0.35
C ARG A 166 2.48 -13.45 -0.86
N ALA A 167 3.50 -13.80 -0.09
CA ALA A 167 4.87 -13.71 -0.55
C ALA A 167 5.22 -14.91 -1.44
N VAL A 168 5.84 -14.65 -2.60
CA VAL A 168 6.37 -15.69 -3.50
C VAL A 168 7.89 -15.67 -3.49
N LYS A 169 8.48 -14.47 -3.54
CA LYS A 169 9.93 -14.26 -3.55
C LYS A 169 10.26 -12.91 -2.93
N ALA A 170 11.34 -12.84 -2.16
CA ALA A 170 11.85 -11.57 -1.64
C ALA A 170 13.39 -11.59 -1.59
N SER A 171 14.01 -10.43 -1.80
CA SER A 171 15.43 -10.22 -1.57
C SER A 171 15.71 -10.04 -0.09
N SER A 172 16.96 -10.26 0.33
CA SER A 172 17.42 -9.91 1.67
C SER A 172 16.98 -8.50 2.07
N MET A 173 16.56 -8.34 3.33
CA MET A 173 16.09 -7.09 3.94
C MET A 173 14.69 -6.59 3.52
N SER A 174 14.01 -7.23 2.55
CA SER A 174 12.57 -6.98 2.34
C SER A 174 11.77 -7.64 3.46
N GLU A 175 10.72 -6.99 3.95
CA GLU A 175 9.87 -7.56 5.01
C GLU A 175 9.11 -8.82 4.57
N LEU A 176 8.83 -8.99 3.27
CA LEU A 176 8.31 -10.26 2.76
C LEU A 176 9.26 -11.44 3.04
N THR A 177 10.55 -11.18 3.25
CA THR A 177 11.51 -12.21 3.69
C THR A 177 11.16 -12.75 5.06
N THR A 178 10.71 -11.90 5.98
CA THR A 178 10.25 -12.32 7.31
C THR A 178 9.06 -13.27 7.16
N LEU A 179 8.06 -12.89 6.36
CA LEU A 179 6.88 -13.72 6.11
C LEU A 179 7.26 -15.10 5.54
N LEU A 180 8.11 -15.13 4.52
CA LEU A 180 8.63 -16.37 3.93
C LEU A 180 9.37 -17.22 4.99
N SER A 181 10.25 -16.59 5.77
CA SER A 181 11.07 -17.30 6.75
C SER A 181 10.27 -17.89 7.91
N LEU A 182 9.20 -17.21 8.35
CA LEU A 182 8.32 -17.72 9.40
C LEU A 182 7.49 -18.92 8.90
N ALA A 183 7.01 -18.87 7.65
CA ALA A 183 6.34 -20.00 7.03
C ALA A 183 7.29 -21.21 6.86
N GLU A 184 8.52 -20.98 6.38
CA GLU A 184 9.55 -22.04 6.26
C GLU A 184 9.89 -22.69 7.61
N ALA A 185 9.87 -21.90 8.69
CA ALA A 185 10.10 -22.39 10.05
C ALA A 185 8.89 -23.10 10.67
N GLY A 186 7.75 -23.18 9.96
CA GLY A 186 6.53 -23.81 10.44
C GLY A 186 5.79 -23.01 11.51
N VAL A 187 6.06 -21.70 11.61
CA VAL A 187 5.36 -20.77 12.50
C VAL A 187 4.02 -20.38 11.89
N LEU A 188 4.03 -20.10 10.59
CA LEU A 188 2.85 -19.83 9.78
C LEU A 188 2.57 -21.06 8.90
N GLU A 189 1.29 -21.35 8.64
CA GLU A 189 0.91 -22.46 7.77
C GLU A 189 1.28 -22.19 6.31
N GLU A 190 1.12 -20.94 5.88
CA GLU A 190 1.45 -20.46 4.53
C GLU A 190 2.16 -19.10 4.61
N PRO A 191 2.94 -18.71 3.57
CA PRO A 191 3.57 -17.38 3.50
C PRO A 191 2.53 -16.32 3.08
N GLU A 192 1.42 -16.27 3.79
CA GLU A 192 0.26 -15.42 3.54
C GLU A 192 -0.12 -14.65 4.80
N VAL A 193 -0.59 -13.41 4.61
CA VAL A 193 -1.13 -12.58 5.68
C VAL A 193 -2.36 -11.86 5.18
N GLU A 194 -3.36 -11.76 6.05
CA GLU A 194 -4.50 -10.89 5.83
C GLU A 194 -4.08 -9.44 6.11
N ILE A 195 -4.31 -8.56 5.14
CA ILE A 195 -4.11 -7.13 5.30
C ILE A 195 -5.37 -6.59 5.96
N GLU A 196 -5.22 -6.12 7.20
CA GLU A 196 -6.28 -5.40 7.88
C GLU A 196 -6.35 -3.99 7.28
N ALA A 197 -7.28 -3.76 6.36
CA ALA A 197 -7.61 -2.43 5.87
C ALA A 197 -8.45 -1.71 6.94
N GLU A 198 -7.78 -1.08 7.91
CA GLU A 198 -8.44 -0.38 9.01
C GLU A 198 -9.02 0.96 8.59
N ASP A 199 -8.36 1.62 7.63
CA ASP A 199 -8.82 2.84 7.01
C ASP A 199 -9.28 2.60 5.56
N VAL A 200 -10.48 3.10 5.26
CA VAL A 200 -11.04 3.09 3.89
C VAL A 200 -10.15 3.91 2.94
N GLU A 201 -9.50 4.97 3.44
CA GLU A 201 -8.63 5.83 2.66
C GLU A 201 -7.35 5.09 2.22
N GLU A 202 -6.64 4.44 3.14
CA GLU A 202 -5.44 3.64 2.83
C GLU A 202 -5.74 2.52 1.82
N PHE A 203 -6.89 1.87 2.00
CA PHE A 203 -7.33 0.83 1.11
C PHE A 203 -7.62 1.35 -0.32
N GLN A 204 -8.23 2.54 -0.42
CA GLN A 204 -8.48 3.21 -1.69
C GLN A 204 -7.19 3.66 -2.37
N GLU A 205 -6.22 4.18 -1.61
CA GLU A 205 -4.90 4.52 -2.13
C GLU A 205 -4.18 3.29 -2.69
N LEU A 206 -4.24 2.15 -2.00
CA LEU A 206 -3.67 0.89 -2.47
C LEU A 206 -4.26 0.45 -3.82
N LEU A 207 -5.60 0.53 -3.97
CA LEU A 207 -6.26 0.20 -5.24
C LEU A 207 -5.90 1.21 -6.34
N ALA A 208 -5.84 2.49 -6.02
CA ALA A 208 -5.45 3.53 -6.97
C ALA A 208 -4.00 3.34 -7.48
N SER A 209 -3.11 2.87 -6.60
CA SER A 209 -1.73 2.50 -6.91
C SER A 209 -1.61 1.45 -8.03
N LEU A 210 -2.61 0.57 -8.20
CA LEU A 210 -2.65 -0.39 -9.32
C LEU A 210 -2.67 0.31 -10.69
N LEU A 211 -3.37 1.44 -10.77
CA LEU A 211 -3.51 2.25 -11.99
C LEU A 211 -2.34 3.21 -12.20
N LEU A 212 -1.65 3.61 -11.13
CA LEU A 212 -0.38 4.35 -11.19
C LEU A 212 0.80 3.45 -11.58
N GLY A 213 0.65 2.12 -11.53
CA GLY A 213 1.77 1.22 -11.75
C GLY A 213 2.89 1.40 -10.71
N GLU A 214 2.58 1.95 -9.54
CA GLU A 214 3.51 2.21 -8.45
C GLU A 214 2.95 1.71 -7.11
N LEU A 215 3.70 0.82 -6.44
CA LEU A 215 3.44 0.44 -5.05
C LEU A 215 4.44 1.12 -4.13
N SER A 216 3.93 1.73 -3.06
CA SER A 216 4.72 2.20 -1.93
C SER A 216 5.56 1.08 -1.35
N THR A 217 6.87 1.29 -1.18
CA THR A 217 7.66 0.36 -0.36
C THR A 217 7.21 0.41 1.10
N ARG A 218 6.75 1.58 1.57
CA ARG A 218 6.22 1.78 2.91
C ARG A 218 5.07 0.81 3.22
N PHE A 219 4.09 0.69 2.33
CA PHE A 219 2.96 -0.23 2.51
C PHE A 219 3.40 -1.68 2.75
N LEU A 220 4.37 -2.17 1.97
CA LEU A 220 4.86 -3.54 2.14
C LEU A 220 5.79 -3.71 3.34
N ASP A 221 6.56 -2.69 3.70
CA ASP A 221 7.56 -2.78 4.76
C ASP A 221 6.99 -2.40 6.16
N GLU A 222 5.91 -1.63 6.21
CA GLU A 222 5.30 -1.13 7.44
C GLU A 222 3.88 -1.74 7.55
N ASP A 223 2.89 -1.10 6.95
CA ASP A 223 1.45 -1.35 7.20
C ASP A 223 1.03 -2.83 7.03
N ALA A 224 1.35 -3.44 5.88
CA ALA A 224 0.79 -4.75 5.52
C ALA A 224 1.31 -5.92 6.36
N LEU A 225 2.43 -5.76 7.07
CA LEU A 225 3.14 -6.86 7.75
C LEU A 225 3.19 -6.73 9.27
N THR A 226 2.46 -5.77 9.85
CA THR A 226 2.23 -5.69 11.30
C THR A 226 1.75 -7.03 11.90
N PRO A 227 0.79 -7.77 11.30
CA PRO A 227 0.39 -9.08 11.82
C PRO A 227 1.52 -10.11 11.84
N VAL A 228 2.43 -10.07 10.86
CA VAL A 228 3.59 -10.98 10.78
C VAL A 228 4.58 -10.65 11.90
N ARG A 229 4.82 -9.36 12.14
CA ARG A 229 5.69 -8.86 13.19
C ARG A 229 5.16 -9.16 14.59
N ARG A 230 3.85 -9.16 14.77
CA ARG A 230 3.20 -9.65 16.00
C ARG A 230 3.49 -11.12 16.26
N GLU A 231 3.44 -11.99 15.26
CA GLU A 231 3.81 -13.41 15.42
C GLU A 231 5.31 -13.58 15.72
N LEU A 232 6.16 -12.78 15.07
CA LEU A 232 7.59 -12.73 15.39
C LEU A 232 7.83 -12.31 16.85
N ALA A 233 7.14 -11.28 17.33
CA ALA A 233 7.25 -10.82 18.72
C ALA A 233 6.85 -11.92 19.71
N LYS A 234 5.74 -12.62 19.45
CA LYS A 234 5.30 -13.78 20.27
C LYS A 234 6.38 -14.85 20.35
N LEU A 235 7.06 -15.14 19.24
CA LEU A 235 8.17 -16.11 19.23
C LEU A 235 9.37 -15.62 20.06
N VAL A 236 9.80 -14.37 19.85
CA VAL A 236 10.95 -13.81 20.58
C VAL A 236 10.68 -13.84 22.08
N VAL A 237 9.52 -13.34 22.52
CA VAL A 237 9.12 -13.32 23.93
C VAL A 237 9.09 -14.73 24.50
N LYS A 238 8.53 -15.71 23.78
CA LYS A 238 8.46 -17.10 24.25
C LYS A 238 9.83 -17.75 24.43
N HIS A 239 10.81 -17.40 23.60
CA HIS A 239 12.10 -18.10 23.51
C HIS A 239 13.28 -17.36 24.16
N VAL A 240 13.15 -16.07 24.41
CA VAL A 240 14.18 -15.26 25.08
C VAL A 240 13.90 -15.24 26.59
N PRO A 241 14.84 -15.69 27.45
CA PRO A 241 14.67 -15.61 28.90
C PRO A 241 14.56 -14.15 29.36
N HIS A 242 13.52 -13.82 30.13
CA HIS A 242 13.28 -12.49 30.68
C HIS A 242 12.48 -12.59 31.99
N GLU A 243 12.59 -11.57 32.85
CA GLU A 243 11.86 -11.50 34.13
C GLU A 243 10.67 -10.52 34.10
N GLY A 244 10.56 -9.73 33.02
CA GLY A 244 9.50 -8.74 32.84
C GLY A 244 8.14 -9.35 32.46
N ARG A 245 7.07 -8.57 32.63
CA ARG A 245 5.75 -8.91 32.09
C ARG A 245 5.66 -8.38 30.67
N VAL A 246 5.10 -9.17 29.75
CA VAL A 246 4.95 -8.76 28.36
C VAL A 246 3.48 -8.83 27.96
N HIS A 247 2.98 -7.74 27.39
CA HIS A 247 1.69 -7.68 26.73
C HIS A 247 1.91 -7.42 25.25
N ILE A 248 1.32 -8.25 24.40
CA ILE A 248 1.38 -8.08 22.93
C ILE A 248 -0.04 -7.77 22.49
N SER A 249 -0.25 -6.58 21.95
CA SER A 249 -1.54 -6.15 21.42
C SER A 249 -1.53 -6.25 19.89
N LYS A 250 -2.38 -5.48 19.22
CA LYS A 250 -2.48 -5.45 17.77
C LYS A 250 -1.28 -4.76 17.13
N ASP A 251 -0.95 -3.58 17.65
CA ASP A 251 -0.02 -2.63 17.02
C ASP A 251 1.20 -2.34 17.90
N GLU A 252 1.25 -2.89 19.12
CA GLU A 252 2.35 -2.64 20.04
C GLU A 252 2.72 -3.87 20.89
N VAL A 253 3.94 -3.85 21.40
CA VAL A 253 4.42 -4.73 22.46
C VAL A 253 4.84 -3.90 23.66
N ILE A 254 4.22 -4.17 24.80
CA ILE A 254 4.54 -3.54 26.08
C ILE A 254 5.33 -4.51 26.93
N VAL A 255 6.51 -4.10 27.39
CA VAL A 255 7.34 -4.85 28.35
C VAL A 255 7.46 -4.05 29.64
N GLU A 256 7.05 -4.62 30.76
CA GLU A 256 7.20 -4.02 32.10
C GLU A 256 8.30 -4.75 32.87
N ASN A 257 9.35 -4.03 33.27
CA ASN A 257 10.44 -4.57 34.08
C ASN A 257 10.97 -3.53 35.08
N SER A 258 12.12 -3.82 35.72
CA SER A 258 12.73 -2.94 36.73
C SER A 258 13.18 -1.58 36.19
N TYR A 259 13.33 -1.44 34.86
CA TYR A 259 13.71 -0.18 34.21
C TYR A 259 12.50 0.70 33.86
N GLY A 260 11.28 0.16 33.94
CA GLY A 260 10.04 0.87 33.65
C GLY A 260 9.17 0.16 32.62
N THR A 261 8.39 0.96 31.90
CA THR A 261 7.51 0.49 30.82
C THR A 261 8.18 0.76 29.49
N TRP A 262 8.38 -0.30 28.73
CA TRP A 262 8.88 -0.25 27.36
C TRP A 262 7.72 -0.44 26.40
N GLU A 263 7.66 0.41 25.40
CA GLU A 263 6.66 0.37 24.33
C GLU A 263 7.40 0.18 23.01
N ILE A 264 6.94 -0.79 22.22
CA ILE A 264 7.53 -1.12 20.93
C ILE A 264 6.44 -1.10 19.89
N ASP A 265 6.58 -0.21 18.92
CA ASP A 265 5.64 -0.07 17.82
C ASP A 265 5.82 -1.22 16.82
N LEU A 266 4.73 -1.92 16.50
CA LEU A 266 4.73 -3.02 15.55
C LEU A 266 4.63 -2.55 14.09
N GLU A 267 4.36 -1.28 13.78
CA GLU A 267 4.34 -0.65 12.45
C GLU A 267 5.74 -0.29 11.95
N ASP A 268 6.65 0.15 12.82
CA ASP A 268 7.99 0.58 12.41
C ASP A 268 9.15 0.09 13.30
N GLY A 269 8.85 -0.60 14.40
CA GLY A 269 9.83 -1.11 15.36
C GLY A 269 10.47 -0.03 16.26
N ASP A 270 9.89 1.16 16.36
CA ASP A 270 10.32 2.20 17.30
C ASP A 270 10.19 1.73 18.75
N LEU A 271 11.13 2.17 19.58
CA LEU A 271 11.27 1.75 20.98
C LEU A 271 11.20 2.97 21.88
N HIS A 272 10.31 2.93 22.85
CA HIS A 272 10.19 3.93 23.90
C HIS A 272 10.40 3.28 25.28
N LEU A 273 10.97 4.04 26.20
CA LEU A 273 11.08 3.70 27.63
C LEU A 273 10.53 4.86 28.44
N ASN A 274 9.43 4.65 29.16
CA ASN A 274 8.76 5.69 29.94
C ASN A 274 8.50 6.97 29.11
N ASP A 275 7.86 6.81 27.93
CA ASP A 275 7.57 7.86 26.94
C ASP A 275 8.79 8.47 26.23
N GLU A 276 10.03 8.10 26.59
CA GLU A 276 11.25 8.60 25.96
C GLU A 276 11.71 7.69 24.83
N TYR A 277 11.96 8.25 23.64
CA TYR A 277 12.45 7.51 22.49
C TYR A 277 13.86 6.95 22.72
N ILE A 278 14.05 5.67 22.42
CA ILE A 278 15.33 4.95 22.53
C ILE A 278 15.78 4.52 21.14
N CYS A 279 16.90 5.07 20.69
CA CYS A 279 17.49 4.73 19.41
C CYS A 279 18.23 3.37 19.51
N ALA A 280 17.51 2.28 19.22
CA ALA A 280 18.03 0.92 19.13
C ALA A 280 18.45 0.56 17.69
N GLU A 281 19.30 1.39 17.08
CA GLU A 281 19.82 1.09 15.74
C GLU A 281 20.73 -0.14 15.75
N VAL A 282 20.47 -1.07 14.83
CA VAL A 282 21.37 -2.18 14.55
C VAL A 282 22.41 -1.69 13.54
N GLU A 283 23.64 -1.47 13.98
CA GLU A 283 24.78 -1.25 13.06
C GLU A 283 25.04 -2.56 12.28
N ILE A 284 24.40 -2.74 11.12
CA ILE A 284 24.54 -3.99 10.35
C ILE A 284 25.54 -3.80 9.21
N PRO A 285 26.61 -4.60 9.23
CA PRO A 285 27.11 -5.26 8.04
C PRO A 285 26.91 -6.78 8.21
N GLY A 286 25.76 -7.34 7.77
CA GLY A 286 25.55 -8.79 7.81
C GLY A 286 24.10 -9.30 7.92
N LEU A 287 23.49 -9.57 6.76
CA LEU A 287 22.50 -10.62 6.45
C LEU A 287 21.09 -10.62 7.03
N GLY A 288 20.75 -9.86 8.07
CA GLY A 288 19.38 -9.86 8.60
C GLY A 288 18.91 -11.25 9.04
N VAL A 289 19.80 -12.01 9.66
CA VAL A 289 19.55 -13.39 10.11
C VAL A 289 19.64 -13.43 11.64
N ILE A 290 18.66 -14.09 12.27
CA ILE A 290 18.68 -14.42 13.69
C ILE A 290 18.57 -15.93 13.89
N TYR A 291 18.98 -16.42 15.06
CA TYR A 291 18.76 -17.80 15.46
C TYR A 291 17.91 -17.84 16.74
N LEU A 292 16.71 -18.42 16.65
CA LEU A 292 15.83 -18.60 17.80
C LEU A 292 15.86 -20.06 18.28
N PRO A 293 16.16 -20.32 19.57
CA PRO A 293 16.18 -21.67 20.11
C PRO A 293 14.84 -22.40 19.92
N GLY A 294 14.86 -23.57 19.28
CA GLY A 294 13.65 -24.37 19.04
C GLY A 294 12.84 -23.98 17.80
N VAL A 295 13.20 -22.89 17.12
CA VAL A 295 12.66 -22.49 15.80
C VAL A 295 13.72 -22.69 14.73
N GLY A 296 14.95 -22.24 14.98
CA GLY A 296 16.07 -22.32 14.04
C GLY A 296 16.48 -20.95 13.50
N GLU A 297 17.04 -20.96 12.29
CA GLU A 297 17.45 -19.76 11.58
C GLU A 297 16.23 -19.03 11.00
N LEU A 298 16.13 -17.73 11.25
CA LEU A 298 15.13 -16.86 10.65
C LEU A 298 15.81 -15.71 9.89
N ARG A 299 15.33 -15.47 8.66
CA ARG A 299 15.72 -14.34 7.82
C ARG A 299 14.67 -13.25 7.98
N LEU A 300 15.10 -12.05 8.33
CA LEU A 300 14.27 -10.91 8.65
C LEU A 300 14.47 -9.79 7.64
N GLY A 301 13.38 -9.10 7.34
CA GLY A 301 13.44 -7.78 6.72
C GLY A 301 14.01 -6.74 7.68
N ARG A 302 14.18 -5.51 7.17
CA ARG A 302 14.74 -4.38 7.91
C ARG A 302 13.95 -4.01 9.18
N VAL A 303 12.63 -3.86 9.06
CA VAL A 303 11.73 -3.44 10.14
C VAL A 303 11.54 -4.56 11.15
N SER A 304 11.34 -5.80 10.69
CA SER A 304 11.31 -6.98 11.57
C SER A 304 12.59 -7.15 12.36
N LEU A 305 13.75 -6.84 11.77
CA LEU A 305 15.03 -6.89 12.48
C LEU A 305 15.17 -5.78 13.52
N LYS A 306 14.74 -4.56 13.20
CA LYS A 306 14.65 -3.45 14.15
C LYS A 306 13.75 -3.81 15.33
N LEU A 307 12.58 -4.38 15.05
CA LEU A 307 11.64 -4.89 16.05
C LEU A 307 12.29 -5.92 16.98
N VAL A 308 12.99 -6.92 16.42
CA VAL A 308 13.69 -7.92 17.23
C VAL A 308 14.77 -7.28 18.09
N ALA A 309 15.54 -6.32 17.55
CA ALA A 309 16.54 -5.60 18.33
C ALA A 309 15.91 -4.81 19.49
N ALA A 310 14.81 -4.09 19.22
CA ALA A 310 14.04 -3.38 20.23
C ALA A 310 13.53 -4.33 21.33
N LEU A 311 12.96 -5.47 20.96
CA LEU A 311 12.53 -6.51 21.90
C LEU A 311 13.69 -7.06 22.72
N MET A 312 14.84 -7.33 22.13
CA MET A 312 16.00 -7.83 22.86
C MET A 312 16.51 -6.82 23.90
N VAL A 313 16.46 -5.53 23.57
CA VAL A 313 16.81 -4.42 24.48
C VAL A 313 15.79 -4.31 25.62
N ALA A 314 14.49 -4.34 25.31
CA ALA A 314 13.43 -4.21 26.30
C ALA A 314 13.33 -5.43 27.23
N LEU A 315 13.56 -6.64 26.71
CA LEU A 315 13.47 -7.88 27.49
C LEU A 315 14.70 -8.10 28.39
N ARG A 316 15.87 -7.63 27.96
CA ARG A 316 17.16 -7.84 28.67
C ARG A 316 18.04 -6.58 28.66
N PRO A 317 17.57 -5.45 29.22
CA PRO A 317 18.30 -4.18 29.20
C PRO A 317 19.68 -4.27 29.87
N GLU A 318 19.86 -5.16 30.84
CA GLU A 318 21.13 -5.41 31.54
C GLU A 318 22.24 -5.97 30.63
N ASP A 319 21.86 -6.67 29.56
CA ASP A 319 22.78 -7.31 28.63
C ASP A 319 23.26 -6.38 27.50
N VAL A 320 22.69 -5.17 27.41
CA VAL A 320 23.03 -4.19 26.37
C VAL A 320 24.48 -3.72 26.52
N LYS A 321 25.34 -4.08 25.57
CA LYS A 321 26.78 -3.73 25.57
C LYS A 321 27.09 -2.37 24.96
N ASP A 322 26.22 -1.86 24.09
CA ASP A 322 26.39 -0.56 23.46
C ASP A 322 26.34 0.54 24.53
N ARG A 323 27.39 1.36 24.59
CA ARG A 323 27.54 2.42 25.60
C ARG A 323 26.61 3.60 25.37
N SER A 324 26.30 3.91 24.11
CA SER A 324 25.37 4.98 23.75
C SER A 324 23.96 4.59 24.15
N LEU A 325 23.53 3.39 23.76
CA LEU A 325 22.22 2.85 24.08
C LEU A 325 22.03 2.71 25.60
N ARG A 326 23.02 2.15 26.32
CA ARG A 326 22.95 2.05 27.77
C ARG A 326 22.76 3.41 28.45
N ARG A 327 23.41 4.47 27.97
CA ARG A 327 23.22 5.83 28.49
C ARG A 327 21.84 6.40 28.20
N GLN A 328 21.20 6.02 27.08
CA GLN A 328 19.82 6.41 26.80
C GLN A 328 18.89 5.73 27.81
N ILE A 329 19.06 4.42 28.01
CA ILE A 329 18.29 3.63 28.98
C ILE A 329 18.46 4.18 30.40
N GLU A 330 19.69 4.43 30.86
CA GLU A 330 19.96 4.97 32.20
C GLU A 330 19.35 6.37 32.42
N LYS A 331 19.18 7.17 31.36
CA LYS A 331 18.55 8.49 31.45
C LYS A 331 17.03 8.42 31.50
N ALA A 332 16.44 7.49 30.76
CA ALA A 332 15.00 7.30 30.67
C ALA A 332 14.44 6.44 31.83
N ALA A 333 15.27 5.61 32.45
CA ALA A 333 14.88 4.80 33.60
C ALA A 333 14.65 5.66 34.86
N PRO A 334 13.70 5.28 35.74
CA PRO A 334 13.43 5.99 36.98
C PRO A 334 14.64 5.91 37.93
N ALA A 335 14.84 6.98 38.72
CA ALA A 335 15.97 7.08 39.64
C ALA A 335 16.00 5.89 40.63
N GLY A 336 17.04 5.04 40.54
CA GLY A 336 17.23 3.89 41.41
C GLY A 336 16.98 2.52 40.77
N ALA A 337 16.69 2.45 39.46
CA ALA A 337 16.64 1.19 38.71
C ALA A 337 18.05 0.60 38.53
N HIS A 338 18.40 -0.45 39.29
CA HIS A 338 19.61 -1.27 39.12
C HIS A 338 19.35 -2.74 39.46
#